data_AF-A0A2T7X5V9-F1
#
_entry.id   AF-A0A2T7X5V9-F1
#
_cell.length_a   1.000
_cell.length_b   1.000
_cell.length_c   1.000
_cell.angle_alpha   90.00
_cell.angle_beta   90.00
_cell.angle_gamma   90.00
#
_symmetry.space_group_name_H-M   'P 1'
#
loop_
_entity.id
_entity.type
_entity.pdbx_description
1 polymer ?
#
loop_
_entity_poly.entity_id
_entity_poly.type
_entity_poly.pdbx_seq_one_letter_code
_entity_poly.pdbx_strand_id
1 'polypeptide(L)'
;MRRMLAVMVVSAILLCAGIAARAAGLDQERAEAVAELRALAAQSHSAAQRTDYLEGAVDRAEQDAEDRAAVLEVRPAFVTELAGLSAALDGAQGKVDTATHLASALSTQQTVLAEKADPATVVAATATIHALTAKVGSEVASWESVQAAQYAGPDGPPWATSGPGGYARVRAALDRVGGAGVGLYESSSCAGGSAPACANSNGYIKYRADVADWDEGRLNWAMAHELAHIYQFRVWGSLTSSSAYDSMFGSDPEFLANCMAVVRGYPGSVGCDGDQQAWASGIWVGAVQ
;
A
#
# COMPACT_ATOMS: atom_id res chain seq x y z
N MET A 1 -41.50 -51.42 96.36
CA MET A 1 -40.62 -50.31 95.94
C MET A 1 -39.61 -50.69 94.84
N ARG A 2 -38.84 -51.80 94.93
CA ARG A 2 -37.87 -52.21 93.89
C ARG A 2 -38.43 -52.32 92.46
N ARG A 3 -39.64 -52.86 92.27
CA ARG A 3 -40.29 -52.96 90.95
C ARG A 3 -40.66 -51.60 90.36
N MET A 4 -41.05 -50.64 91.19
CA MET A 4 -41.47 -49.29 90.77
C MET A 4 -40.27 -48.45 90.32
N LEU A 5 -39.15 -48.56 91.05
CA LEU A 5 -37.86 -47.97 90.66
C LEU A 5 -37.33 -48.55 89.34
N ALA A 6 -37.45 -49.86 89.13
CA ALA A 6 -37.03 -50.50 87.88
C ALA A 6 -37.83 -49.99 86.67
N VAL A 7 -39.14 -49.83 86.81
CA VAL A 7 -40.00 -49.27 85.74
C VAL A 7 -39.63 -47.81 85.45
N MET A 8 -39.44 -46.97 86.46
CA MET A 8 -39.06 -45.57 86.25
C MET A 8 -37.71 -45.43 85.54
N VAL A 9 -36.72 -46.26 85.90
CA VAL A 9 -35.39 -46.26 85.26
C VAL A 9 -35.50 -46.70 83.81
N VAL A 10 -36.26 -47.76 83.51
CA VAL A 10 -36.48 -48.21 82.12
C VAL A 10 -37.21 -47.15 81.30
N SER A 11 -38.25 -46.51 81.86
CA SER A 11 -38.96 -45.42 81.19
C SER A 11 -38.06 -44.22 80.92
N ALA A 12 -37.21 -43.83 81.88
CA ALA A 12 -36.24 -42.75 81.70
C ALA A 12 -35.20 -43.07 80.62
N ILE A 13 -34.69 -44.30 80.58
CA ILE A 13 -33.75 -44.75 79.53
C ILE A 13 -34.40 -44.72 78.15
N LEU A 14 -35.65 -45.20 78.02
CA LEU A 14 -36.39 -45.17 76.76
C LEU A 14 -36.68 -43.74 76.28
N LEU A 15 -37.03 -42.84 77.21
CA LEU A 15 -37.21 -41.41 76.92
C LEU A 15 -35.91 -40.74 76.47
N CYS A 16 -34.81 -40.96 77.19
CA CYS A 16 -33.49 -40.43 76.80
C CYS A 16 -33.02 -40.98 75.45
N ALA A 17 -33.26 -42.27 75.17
CA ALA A 17 -32.96 -42.88 73.88
C ALA A 17 -33.82 -42.30 72.75
N GLY A 18 -35.11 -42.07 72.98
CA GLY A 18 -36.01 -41.43 72.02
C GLY A 18 -35.63 -39.98 71.72
N ILE A 19 -35.25 -39.21 72.75
CA ILE A 19 -34.75 -37.82 72.59
C ILE A 19 -33.43 -37.82 71.81
N ALA A 20 -32.49 -38.71 72.13
CA ALA A 20 -31.22 -38.82 71.42
C ALA A 20 -31.42 -39.21 69.94
N ALA A 21 -32.32 -40.16 69.66
CA ALA A 21 -32.67 -40.54 68.29
C ALA A 21 -33.33 -39.40 67.52
N ARG A 22 -34.22 -38.62 68.15
CA ARG A 22 -34.83 -37.45 67.50
C ARG A 22 -33.82 -36.33 67.27
N ALA A 23 -32.92 -36.09 68.22
CA ALA A 23 -31.83 -35.12 68.07
C ALA A 23 -30.92 -35.50 66.89
N ALA A 24 -30.52 -36.77 66.80
CA ALA A 24 -29.73 -37.27 65.67
C ALA A 24 -30.47 -37.14 64.34
N GLY A 25 -31.77 -37.44 64.29
CA GLY A 25 -32.60 -37.25 63.11
C GLY A 25 -32.72 -35.78 62.68
N LEU A 26 -32.91 -34.87 63.63
CA LEU A 26 -32.96 -33.43 63.36
C LEU A 26 -31.60 -32.87 62.90
N ASP A 27 -30.49 -33.36 63.46
CA ASP A 27 -29.15 -32.99 63.02
C ASP A 27 -28.87 -33.49 61.60
N GLN A 28 -29.36 -34.68 61.24
CA GLN A 28 -29.28 -35.20 59.89
C GLN A 28 -30.14 -34.38 58.90
N GLU A 29 -31.41 -34.13 59.22
CA GLU A 29 -32.32 -33.27 58.42
C GLU A 29 -31.69 -31.86 58.22
N ARG A 30 -31.10 -31.30 59.27
CA ARG A 30 -30.38 -30.02 59.19
C ARG A 30 -29.16 -30.10 58.27
N ALA A 31 -28.36 -31.15 58.37
CA ALA A 31 -27.18 -31.33 57.54
C ALA A 31 -27.54 -31.45 56.05
N GLU A 32 -28.60 -32.20 55.74
CA GLU A 32 -29.15 -32.34 54.39
C GLU A 32 -29.66 -31.00 53.85
N ALA A 33 -30.45 -30.25 54.63
CA ALA A 33 -30.94 -28.93 54.25
C ALA A 33 -29.81 -27.92 53.99
N VAL A 34 -28.75 -27.92 54.81
CA VAL A 34 -27.57 -27.08 54.59
C VAL A 34 -26.81 -27.49 53.32
N ALA A 35 -26.70 -28.79 53.04
CA ALA A 35 -26.07 -29.27 51.81
C ALA A 35 -26.85 -28.83 50.56
N GLU A 36 -28.19 -28.93 50.60
CA GLU A 36 -29.06 -28.48 49.50
C GLU A 36 -28.98 -26.96 49.29
N LEU A 37 -29.01 -26.16 50.36
CA LEU A 37 -28.85 -24.70 50.28
C LEU A 37 -27.48 -24.31 49.71
N ARG A 38 -26.40 -25.01 50.07
CA ARG A 38 -25.07 -24.78 49.50
C ARG A 38 -25.02 -25.14 48.01
N ALA A 39 -25.65 -26.24 47.61
CA ALA A 39 -25.74 -26.63 46.22
C ALA A 39 -26.54 -25.61 45.39
N LEU A 40 -27.66 -25.11 45.94
CA LEU A 40 -28.47 -24.08 45.29
C LEU A 40 -27.71 -22.75 45.16
N ALA A 41 -27.01 -22.33 46.22
CA ALA A 41 -26.15 -21.14 46.17
C ALA A 41 -25.04 -21.26 45.11
N ALA A 42 -24.40 -22.43 45.00
CA ALA A 42 -23.40 -22.69 43.98
C ALA A 42 -23.99 -22.65 42.56
N GLN A 43 -25.17 -23.24 42.35
CA GLN A 43 -25.88 -23.18 41.07
C GLN A 43 -26.28 -21.75 40.70
N SER A 44 -26.82 -20.98 41.66
CA SER A 44 -27.18 -19.58 41.45
C SER A 44 -25.96 -18.74 41.09
N HIS A 45 -24.83 -18.94 41.75
CA HIS A 45 -23.59 -18.21 41.44
C HIS A 45 -23.06 -18.57 40.05
N SER A 46 -23.08 -19.85 39.68
CA SER A 46 -22.67 -20.30 38.34
C SER A 46 -23.60 -19.73 37.25
N ALA A 47 -24.92 -19.69 37.50
CA ALA A 47 -25.88 -19.10 36.57
C ALA A 47 -25.66 -17.59 36.40
N ALA A 48 -25.35 -16.86 37.48
CA ALA A 48 -25.01 -15.44 37.41
C ALA A 48 -23.74 -15.21 36.57
N GLN A 49 -22.65 -15.93 36.85
CA GLN A 49 -21.41 -15.82 36.06
C GLN A 49 -21.61 -16.11 34.57
N ARG A 50 -22.44 -17.11 34.24
CA ARG A 50 -22.78 -17.42 32.85
C ARG A 50 -23.58 -16.31 32.19
N THR A 51 -24.48 -15.69 32.94
CA THR A 51 -25.30 -14.56 32.45
C THR A 51 -24.40 -13.36 32.16
N ASP A 52 -23.54 -12.97 33.10
CA ASP A 52 -22.59 -11.87 32.93
C ASP A 52 -21.65 -12.09 31.73
N TYR A 53 -21.17 -13.33 31.55
CA TYR A 53 -20.35 -13.69 30.39
C TYR A 53 -21.11 -13.56 29.07
N LEU A 54 -22.37 -14.02 29.02
CA LEU A 54 -23.17 -13.96 27.81
C LEU A 54 -23.55 -12.51 27.47
N GLU A 55 -23.89 -11.70 28.46
CA GLU A 55 -24.15 -10.26 28.29
C GLU A 55 -22.92 -9.58 27.68
N GLY A 56 -21.73 -9.75 28.27
CA GLY A 56 -20.50 -9.19 27.69
C GLY A 56 -20.07 -9.82 26.36
N ALA A 57 -20.58 -10.99 25.98
CA ALA A 57 -20.37 -11.56 24.65
C ALA A 57 -21.33 -10.97 23.61
N VAL A 58 -22.57 -10.69 24.00
CA VAL A 58 -23.59 -10.00 23.18
C VAL A 58 -23.15 -8.57 22.91
N ASP A 59 -22.76 -7.81 23.94
CA ASP A 59 -22.33 -6.41 23.78
C ASP A 59 -21.17 -6.28 22.77
N ARG A 60 -20.19 -7.18 22.84
CA ARG A 60 -19.08 -7.22 21.88
C ARG A 60 -19.52 -7.58 20.48
N ALA A 61 -20.48 -8.50 20.35
CA ALA A 61 -21.01 -8.89 19.05
C ALA A 61 -21.84 -7.76 18.40
N GLU A 62 -22.58 -7.01 19.21
CA GLU A 62 -23.33 -5.82 18.77
C GLU A 62 -22.37 -4.71 18.33
N GLN A 63 -21.34 -4.41 19.14
CA GLN A 63 -20.32 -3.44 18.76
C GLN A 63 -19.58 -3.83 17.48
N ASP A 64 -19.14 -5.09 17.34
CA ASP A 64 -18.52 -5.60 16.11
C ASP A 64 -19.45 -5.47 14.88
N ALA A 65 -20.77 -5.57 15.08
CA ALA A 65 -21.74 -5.43 14.01
C ALA A 65 -21.92 -3.96 13.60
N GLU A 66 -21.99 -3.05 14.57
CA GLU A 66 -22.06 -1.61 14.35
C GLU A 66 -20.81 -1.09 13.63
N ASP A 67 -19.62 -1.47 14.10
CA ASP A 67 -18.34 -1.09 13.50
C ASP A 67 -18.25 -1.55 12.03
N ARG A 68 -18.66 -2.79 11.74
CA ARG A 68 -18.72 -3.30 10.35
C ARG A 68 -19.74 -2.56 9.51
N ALA A 69 -20.90 -2.24 10.06
CA ALA A 69 -21.93 -1.48 9.34
C ALA A 69 -21.41 -0.08 8.96
N ALA A 70 -20.72 0.61 9.89
CA ALA A 70 -20.12 1.91 9.65
C ALA A 70 -19.03 1.85 8.56
N VAL A 71 -18.17 0.83 8.57
CA VAL A 71 -17.18 0.61 7.51
C VAL A 71 -17.86 0.34 6.16
N LEU A 72 -18.93 -0.46 6.12
CA LEU A 72 -19.66 -0.74 4.89
C LEU A 72 -20.35 0.51 4.30
N GLU A 73 -20.83 1.42 5.15
CA GLU A 73 -21.49 2.66 4.74
C GLU A 73 -20.57 3.58 3.92
N VAL A 74 -19.28 3.64 4.25
CA VAL A 74 -18.31 4.54 3.60
C VAL A 74 -17.62 3.93 2.35
N ARG A 75 -17.67 2.61 2.17
CA ARG A 75 -17.01 1.91 1.03
C ARG A 75 -17.52 2.31 -0.37
N PRO A 76 -18.80 2.65 -0.60
CA PRO A 76 -19.24 3.08 -1.92
C PRO A 76 -18.51 4.33 -2.45
N ALA A 77 -18.13 5.25 -1.58
CA ALA A 77 -17.35 6.43 -1.95
C ALA A 77 -15.94 6.04 -2.43
N PHE A 78 -15.29 5.11 -1.72
CA PHE A 78 -14.00 4.55 -2.13
C PHE A 78 -14.06 3.89 -3.51
N VAL A 79 -15.10 3.08 -3.78
CA VAL A 79 -15.30 2.44 -5.10
C VAL A 79 -15.51 3.47 -6.20
N THR A 80 -16.22 4.56 -5.91
CA THR A 80 -16.42 5.66 -6.86
C THR A 80 -15.10 6.34 -7.21
N GLU A 81 -14.27 6.65 -6.22
CA GLU A 81 -12.93 7.22 -6.46
C GLU A 81 -12.01 6.26 -7.22
N LEU A 82 -12.08 4.95 -6.96
CA LEU A 82 -11.32 3.96 -7.73
C LEU A 82 -11.73 3.92 -9.21
N ALA A 83 -13.03 4.02 -9.51
CA ALA A 83 -13.50 4.13 -10.87
C ALA A 83 -12.98 5.41 -11.56
N GLY A 84 -12.96 6.52 -10.83
CA GLY A 84 -12.35 7.79 -11.28
C GLY A 84 -10.86 7.65 -11.58
N LEU A 85 -10.10 7.02 -10.68
CA LEU A 85 -8.69 6.74 -10.89
C LEU A 85 -8.46 5.84 -12.11
N SER A 86 -9.25 4.78 -12.28
CA SER A 86 -9.15 3.89 -13.44
C SER A 86 -9.30 4.66 -14.75
N ALA A 87 -10.32 5.53 -14.84
CA ALA A 87 -10.52 6.36 -16.03
C ALA A 87 -9.36 7.35 -16.26
N ALA A 88 -8.78 7.91 -15.19
CA ALA A 88 -7.61 8.78 -15.29
C ALA A 88 -6.36 8.03 -15.77
N LEU A 89 -6.14 6.80 -15.28
CA LEU A 89 -5.04 5.94 -15.70
C LEU A 89 -5.17 5.54 -17.17
N ASP A 90 -6.39 5.19 -17.62
CA ASP A 90 -6.67 4.90 -19.04
C ASP A 90 -6.41 6.12 -19.92
N GLY A 91 -6.85 7.31 -19.49
CA GLY A 91 -6.60 8.57 -20.20
C GLY A 91 -5.12 9.00 -20.23
N ALA A 92 -4.32 8.50 -19.29
CA ALA A 92 -2.88 8.74 -19.20
C ALA A 92 -2.04 7.74 -20.01
N GLN A 93 -2.65 6.66 -20.53
CA GLN A 93 -1.94 5.63 -21.28
C GLN A 93 -1.19 6.23 -22.47
N GLY A 94 0.12 5.95 -22.54
CA GLY A 94 0.99 6.48 -23.60
C GLY A 94 1.31 7.98 -23.48
N LYS A 95 0.85 8.65 -22.41
CA LYS A 95 1.20 10.04 -22.09
C LYS A 95 2.15 10.09 -20.89
N VAL A 96 1.80 9.38 -19.83
CA VAL A 96 2.51 9.41 -18.53
C VAL A 96 2.79 7.98 -18.07
N ASP A 97 3.95 7.76 -17.45
CA ASP A 97 4.26 6.49 -16.76
C ASP A 97 3.45 6.40 -15.45
N THR A 98 2.45 5.53 -15.43
CA THR A 98 1.53 5.38 -14.30
C THR A 98 1.84 4.19 -13.39
N ALA A 99 2.95 3.48 -13.59
CA ALA A 99 3.24 2.23 -12.87
C ALA A 99 3.24 2.43 -11.34
N THR A 100 3.83 3.52 -10.85
CA THR A 100 3.85 3.86 -9.41
C THR A 100 2.46 4.22 -8.87
N HIS A 101 1.64 4.94 -9.66
CA HIS A 101 0.27 5.28 -9.28
C HIS A 101 -0.60 4.01 -9.12
N LEU A 102 -0.43 3.05 -10.03
CA LEU A 102 -1.12 1.76 -9.94
C LEU A 102 -0.68 0.97 -8.69
N ALA A 103 0.61 0.92 -8.39
CA ALA A 103 1.12 0.23 -7.21
C ALA A 103 0.58 0.85 -5.91
N SER A 104 0.57 2.18 -5.80
CA SER A 104 -0.03 2.88 -4.66
C SER A 104 -1.52 2.60 -4.52
N ALA A 105 -2.27 2.63 -5.63
CA ALA A 105 -3.70 2.34 -5.62
C ALA A 105 -4.02 0.90 -5.17
N LEU A 106 -3.20 -0.07 -5.58
CA LEU A 106 -3.32 -1.47 -5.14
C LEU A 106 -3.04 -1.62 -3.64
N SER A 107 -2.01 -0.94 -3.13
CA SER A 107 -1.71 -0.93 -1.70
C SER A 107 -2.87 -0.34 -0.89
N THR A 108 -3.44 0.78 -1.32
CA THR A 108 -4.61 1.40 -0.70
C THR A 108 -5.85 0.50 -0.74
N GLN A 109 -6.07 -0.23 -1.83
CA GLN A 109 -7.15 -1.23 -1.91
C GLN A 109 -7.00 -2.34 -0.87
N GLN A 110 -5.78 -2.84 -0.64
CA GLN A 110 -5.54 -3.86 0.38
C GLN A 110 -5.85 -3.36 1.79
N THR A 111 -5.54 -2.09 2.08
CA THR A 111 -5.94 -1.45 3.35
C THR A 111 -7.46 -1.47 3.55
N VAL A 112 -8.24 -1.08 2.53
CA VAL A 112 -9.71 -1.07 2.63
C VAL A 112 -10.31 -2.48 2.71
N LEU A 113 -9.72 -3.46 2.01
CA LEU A 113 -10.15 -4.86 2.07
C LEU A 113 -9.93 -5.46 3.46
N ALA A 114 -8.84 -5.09 4.14
CA ALA A 114 -8.51 -5.56 5.47
C ALA A 114 -9.32 -4.87 6.59
N GLU A 115 -9.80 -3.64 6.36
CA GLU A 115 -10.51 -2.84 7.35
C GLU A 115 -11.92 -3.41 7.67
N LYS A 116 -12.23 -3.53 8.95
CA LYS A 116 -13.48 -4.11 9.47
C LYS A 116 -14.12 -3.31 10.58
N ALA A 117 -13.41 -2.36 11.18
CA ALA A 117 -13.86 -1.67 12.37
C ALA A 117 -13.81 -0.14 12.25
N ASP A 118 -12.76 0.41 11.64
CA ASP A 118 -12.57 1.86 11.60
C ASP A 118 -13.00 2.47 10.24
N PRO A 119 -14.15 3.17 10.16
CA PRO A 119 -14.55 3.85 8.93
C PRO A 119 -13.59 4.99 8.53
N ALA A 120 -12.84 5.58 9.48
CA ALA A 120 -11.89 6.64 9.18
C ALA A 120 -10.73 6.15 8.29
N THR A 121 -10.30 4.89 8.46
CA THR A 121 -9.32 4.24 7.58
C THR A 121 -9.81 4.24 6.12
N VAL A 122 -11.08 3.91 5.88
CA VAL A 122 -11.65 3.89 4.52
C VAL A 122 -11.81 5.31 3.95
N VAL A 123 -12.17 6.28 4.78
CA VAL A 123 -12.22 7.71 4.38
C VAL A 123 -10.83 8.22 4.00
N ALA A 124 -9.80 7.91 4.77
CA ALA A 124 -8.41 8.29 4.46
C ALA A 124 -7.90 7.60 3.18
N ALA A 125 -8.24 6.33 2.99
CA ALA A 125 -7.96 5.60 1.74
C ALA A 125 -8.67 6.24 0.53
N THR A 126 -9.91 6.68 0.70
CA THR A 126 -10.68 7.40 -0.33
C THR A 126 -9.97 8.70 -0.72
N ALA A 127 -9.54 9.50 0.26
CA ALA A 127 -8.76 10.72 0.00
C ALA A 127 -7.43 10.44 -0.71
N THR A 128 -6.78 9.31 -0.40
CA THR A 128 -5.55 8.88 -1.08
C THR A 128 -5.79 8.59 -2.56
N ILE A 129 -6.85 7.84 -2.89
CA ILE A 129 -7.21 7.58 -4.29
C ILE A 129 -7.54 8.87 -5.02
N HIS A 130 -8.30 9.78 -4.39
CA HIS A 130 -8.60 11.08 -4.95
C HIS A 130 -7.32 11.89 -5.28
N ALA A 131 -6.35 11.90 -4.37
CA ALA A 131 -5.06 12.56 -4.57
C ALA A 131 -4.25 11.94 -5.71
N LEU A 132 -4.25 10.60 -5.84
CA LEU A 132 -3.62 9.90 -6.97
C LEU A 132 -4.27 10.29 -8.30
N THR A 133 -5.61 10.35 -8.35
CA THR A 133 -6.35 10.79 -9.55
C THR A 133 -5.96 12.21 -9.95
N ALA A 134 -5.94 13.14 -8.99
CA ALA A 134 -5.54 14.53 -9.24
C ALA A 134 -4.09 14.63 -9.73
N LYS A 135 -3.19 13.81 -9.17
CA LYS A 135 -1.78 13.77 -9.57
C LYS A 135 -1.62 13.29 -11.01
N VAL A 136 -2.24 12.17 -11.38
CA VAL A 136 -2.24 11.67 -12.77
C VAL A 136 -2.81 12.73 -13.72
N GLY A 137 -3.92 13.38 -13.36
CA GLY A 137 -4.50 14.47 -14.14
C GLY A 137 -3.55 15.64 -14.36
N SER A 138 -2.81 16.05 -13.31
CA SER A 138 -1.82 17.12 -13.41
C SER A 138 -0.62 16.76 -14.29
N GLU A 139 -0.17 15.50 -14.24
CA GLU A 139 0.93 15.01 -15.05
C GLU A 139 0.53 14.91 -16.53
N VAL A 140 -0.71 14.48 -16.80
CA VAL A 140 -1.28 14.49 -18.15
C VAL A 140 -1.42 15.93 -18.67
N ALA A 141 -1.95 16.86 -17.88
CA ALA A 141 -2.07 18.26 -18.31
C ALA A 141 -0.68 18.88 -18.60
N SER A 142 0.32 18.55 -17.77
CA SER A 142 1.71 18.94 -18.00
C SER A 142 2.24 18.35 -19.33
N TRP A 143 2.02 17.06 -19.56
CA TRP A 143 2.33 16.40 -20.82
C TRP A 143 1.67 17.11 -22.02
N GLU A 144 0.37 17.37 -21.95
CA GLU A 144 -0.39 18.04 -23.03
C GLU A 144 0.16 19.44 -23.31
N SER A 145 0.54 20.17 -22.26
CA SER A 145 1.17 21.50 -22.41
C SER A 145 2.53 21.42 -23.11
N VAL A 146 3.33 20.39 -22.82
CA VAL A 146 4.62 20.16 -23.47
C VAL A 146 4.43 19.68 -24.91
N GLN A 147 3.46 18.80 -25.20
CA GLN A 147 3.13 18.40 -26.57
C GLN A 147 2.65 19.59 -27.40
N ALA A 148 1.83 20.48 -26.83
CA ALA A 148 1.43 21.71 -27.50
C ALA A 148 2.64 22.63 -27.77
N ALA A 149 3.60 22.68 -26.84
CA ALA A 149 4.85 23.41 -27.00
C ALA A 149 5.85 22.72 -27.94
N GLN A 150 5.78 21.40 -28.18
CA GLN A 150 6.65 20.68 -29.13
C GLN A 150 6.43 21.12 -30.57
N TYR A 151 5.24 21.59 -30.92
CA TYR A 151 4.99 22.26 -32.21
C TYR A 151 5.49 23.72 -32.26
N ALA A 152 6.08 24.21 -31.17
CA ALA A 152 6.59 25.57 -31.00
C ALA A 152 8.00 25.63 -30.34
N GLY A 153 8.71 24.50 -30.25
CA GLY A 153 10.04 24.41 -29.65
C GLY A 153 11.14 25.04 -30.52
N PRO A 154 12.26 25.51 -29.93
CA PRO A 154 13.28 26.28 -30.65
C PRO A 154 14.20 25.34 -31.46
N ASP A 155 14.46 25.73 -32.71
CA ASP A 155 15.46 25.17 -33.63
C ASP A 155 15.13 23.89 -34.42
N GLY A 156 14.31 24.06 -35.47
CA GLY A 156 14.37 23.23 -36.67
C GLY A 156 13.26 22.17 -36.83
N PRO A 157 13.18 21.53 -38.01
CA PRO A 157 12.22 20.46 -38.24
C PRO A 157 12.52 19.27 -37.30
N PRO A 158 11.49 18.54 -36.84
CA PRO A 158 11.66 17.37 -35.96
C PRO A 158 12.65 16.32 -36.51
N TRP A 159 12.85 16.29 -37.82
CA TRP A 159 13.88 15.51 -38.52
C TRP A 159 14.51 16.29 -39.67
N ALA A 160 15.75 15.94 -40.00
CA ALA A 160 16.45 16.45 -41.17
C ALA A 160 16.85 15.30 -42.11
N THR A 161 17.72 14.42 -41.64
CA THR A 161 18.35 13.34 -42.42
C THR A 161 17.68 11.99 -42.19
N SER A 162 17.15 11.73 -40.98
CA SER A 162 16.45 10.46 -40.67
C SER A 162 15.09 10.32 -41.36
N GLY A 163 14.54 11.43 -41.85
CA GLY A 163 13.23 11.49 -42.49
C GLY A 163 12.06 11.20 -41.53
N PRO A 164 10.81 11.31 -42.02
CA PRO A 164 9.63 11.13 -41.18
C PRO A 164 9.54 9.73 -40.55
N GLY A 165 9.96 8.70 -41.28
CA GLY A 165 9.95 7.31 -40.80
C GLY A 165 10.99 7.05 -39.71
N GLY A 166 12.21 7.59 -39.87
CA GLY A 166 13.25 7.50 -38.86
C GLY A 166 12.88 8.23 -37.58
N TYR A 167 12.33 9.45 -37.69
CA TYR A 167 11.79 10.18 -36.55
C TYR A 167 10.69 9.40 -35.83
N ALA A 168 9.68 8.92 -36.56
CA ALA A 168 8.58 8.16 -35.98
C ALA A 168 9.08 6.93 -35.21
N ARG A 169 10.15 6.28 -35.69
CA ARG A 169 10.78 5.15 -35.02
C ARG A 169 11.45 5.55 -33.70
N VAL A 170 12.25 6.60 -33.70
CA VAL A 170 12.92 7.10 -32.47
C VAL A 170 11.89 7.61 -31.48
N ARG A 171 10.85 8.32 -31.96
CA ARG A 171 9.70 8.77 -31.16
C ARG A 171 8.99 7.61 -30.50
N ALA A 172 8.65 6.56 -31.26
CA ALA A 172 7.98 5.38 -30.73
C ALA A 172 8.83 4.63 -29.69
N ALA A 173 10.16 4.59 -29.88
CA ALA A 173 11.08 4.06 -28.88
C ALA A 173 11.08 4.91 -27.61
N LEU A 174 11.13 6.23 -27.73
CA LEU A 174 11.07 7.13 -26.58
C LEU A 174 9.72 7.04 -25.85
N ASP A 175 8.60 6.90 -26.56
CA ASP A 175 7.28 6.70 -25.96
C ASP A 175 7.23 5.38 -25.18
N ARG A 176 7.76 4.31 -25.76
CA ARG A 176 7.81 2.98 -25.15
C ARG A 176 8.58 2.97 -23.83
N VAL A 177 9.66 3.74 -23.71
CA VAL A 177 10.44 3.82 -22.48
C VAL A 177 9.85 4.81 -21.46
N GLY A 178 8.68 5.39 -21.73
CA GLY A 178 7.96 6.31 -20.84
C GLY A 178 8.23 7.80 -21.09
N GLY A 179 8.82 8.15 -22.24
CA GLY A 179 9.24 9.50 -22.60
C GLY A 179 8.26 10.26 -23.49
N ALA A 180 6.99 9.85 -23.54
CA ALA A 180 5.99 10.43 -24.44
C ALA A 180 5.84 11.96 -24.29
N GLY A 181 6.08 12.51 -23.10
CA GLY A 181 5.99 13.95 -22.83
C GLY A 181 7.29 14.72 -23.01
N VAL A 182 8.33 14.07 -23.50
CA VAL A 182 9.65 14.67 -23.66
C VAL A 182 9.81 15.09 -25.10
N GLY A 183 10.21 16.35 -25.32
CA GLY A 183 10.47 16.86 -26.66
C GLY A 183 11.55 16.07 -27.36
N LEU A 184 11.39 15.81 -28.66
CA LEU A 184 12.35 15.04 -29.45
C LEU A 184 12.62 15.76 -30.77
N TYR A 185 13.90 15.96 -31.10
CA TYR A 185 14.31 16.51 -32.40
C TYR A 185 15.65 15.93 -32.88
N GLU A 186 15.85 15.89 -34.19
CA GLU A 186 17.11 15.47 -34.79
C GLU A 186 18.16 16.58 -34.75
N SER A 187 19.40 16.24 -34.40
CA SER A 187 20.54 17.16 -34.49
C SER A 187 21.81 16.41 -34.88
N SER A 188 22.67 17.08 -35.66
CA SER A 188 23.99 16.55 -36.03
C SER A 188 25.00 16.61 -34.87
N SER A 189 24.67 17.29 -33.76
CA SER A 189 25.56 17.40 -32.60
C SER A 189 24.84 17.33 -31.25
N CYS A 190 25.43 16.52 -30.36
CA CYS A 190 24.96 16.33 -29.00
C CYS A 190 26.03 16.79 -27.99
N ALA A 191 25.66 17.70 -27.08
CA ALA A 191 26.54 18.28 -26.05
C ALA A 191 27.93 18.74 -26.54
N GLY A 192 28.05 19.25 -27.78
CA GLY A 192 29.34 19.69 -28.35
C GLY A 192 30.29 18.55 -28.77
N GLY A 193 29.82 17.29 -28.77
CA GLY A 193 30.61 16.09 -29.07
C GLY A 193 29.95 15.13 -30.06
N SER A 194 30.43 13.87 -30.06
CA SER A 194 30.02 12.77 -30.95
C SER A 194 28.96 11.84 -30.34
N ALA A 195 28.36 12.25 -29.21
CA ALA A 195 27.31 11.46 -28.56
C ALA A 195 26.13 11.23 -29.53
N PRO A 196 25.57 10.02 -29.56
CA PRO A 196 24.51 9.64 -30.50
C PRO A 196 23.16 10.26 -30.14
N ALA A 197 22.90 10.48 -28.86
CA ALA A 197 21.77 11.23 -28.34
C ALA A 197 22.22 11.99 -27.09
N CYS A 198 21.38 12.92 -26.63
CA CYS A 198 21.62 13.68 -25.40
C CYS A 198 20.34 14.42 -24.97
N ALA A 199 20.08 14.43 -23.67
CA ALA A 199 19.06 15.25 -23.04
C ALA A 199 19.56 16.67 -22.72
N ASN A 200 18.63 17.62 -22.64
CA ASN A 200 18.88 18.95 -22.11
C ASN A 200 17.97 19.28 -20.91
N SER A 201 18.39 20.26 -20.11
CA SER A 201 17.64 20.70 -18.93
C SER A 201 16.29 21.36 -19.25
N ASN A 202 16.04 21.71 -20.51
CA ASN A 202 14.78 22.28 -20.99
C ASN A 202 13.72 21.22 -21.32
N GLY A 203 13.99 19.93 -21.06
CA GLY A 203 13.00 18.87 -21.25
C GLY A 203 12.97 18.27 -22.66
N TYR A 204 14.04 18.41 -23.43
CA TYR A 204 14.17 17.84 -24.77
C TYR A 204 15.31 16.83 -24.85
N ILE A 205 15.10 15.80 -25.64
CA ILE A 205 16.10 14.86 -26.11
C ILE A 205 16.39 15.20 -27.57
N LYS A 206 17.67 15.26 -27.92
CA LYS A 206 18.09 15.30 -29.32
C LYS A 206 18.85 14.05 -29.69
N TYR A 207 18.72 13.64 -30.95
CA TYR A 207 19.32 12.43 -31.47
C TYR A 207 19.99 12.67 -32.82
N ARG A 208 21.05 11.92 -33.10
CA ARG A 208 21.72 11.89 -34.41
C ARG A 208 20.96 10.96 -35.36
N ALA A 209 20.92 11.31 -36.64
CA ALA A 209 20.11 10.62 -37.64
C ALA A 209 20.31 9.08 -37.69
N ASP A 210 21.54 8.59 -37.55
CA ASP A 210 21.89 7.17 -37.59
C ASP A 210 21.31 6.35 -36.42
N VAL A 211 20.90 6.99 -35.32
CA VAL A 211 20.20 6.33 -34.20
C VAL A 211 18.90 5.70 -34.69
N ALA A 212 18.26 6.28 -35.71
CA ALA A 212 17.05 5.73 -36.31
C ALA A 212 17.28 4.38 -37.01
N ASP A 213 18.52 3.99 -37.29
CA ASP A 213 18.88 2.73 -37.94
C ASP A 213 19.41 1.67 -36.97
N TRP A 214 19.53 1.99 -35.68
CA TRP A 214 20.02 1.05 -34.67
C TRP A 214 19.05 -0.09 -34.43
N ASP A 215 19.55 -1.23 -33.96
CA ASP A 215 18.67 -2.31 -33.51
C ASP A 215 17.75 -1.86 -32.38
N GLU A 216 16.63 -2.55 -32.22
CA GLU A 216 15.57 -2.16 -31.29
C GLU A 216 16.03 -2.12 -29.82
N GLY A 217 16.89 -3.06 -29.41
CA GLY A 217 17.43 -3.09 -28.05
C GLY A 217 18.29 -1.86 -27.77
N ARG A 218 19.23 -1.57 -28.67
CA ARG A 218 20.11 -0.40 -28.56
C ARG A 218 19.36 0.92 -28.66
N LEU A 219 18.36 1.02 -29.54
CA LEU A 219 17.53 2.22 -29.66
C LEU A 219 16.72 2.47 -28.38
N ASN A 220 16.07 1.44 -27.83
CA ASN A 220 15.30 1.59 -26.60
C ASN A 220 16.20 1.89 -25.40
N TRP A 221 17.39 1.28 -25.30
CA TRP A 221 18.38 1.67 -24.30
C TRP A 221 18.76 3.14 -24.41
N ALA A 222 19.08 3.62 -25.62
CA ALA A 222 19.46 5.02 -25.82
C ALA A 222 18.35 5.97 -25.37
N MET A 223 17.10 5.68 -25.74
CA MET A 223 15.97 6.52 -25.32
C MET A 223 15.72 6.45 -23.80
N ALA A 224 15.86 5.28 -23.18
CA ALA A 224 15.72 5.13 -21.73
C ALA A 224 16.84 5.87 -20.97
N HIS A 225 18.06 5.80 -21.48
CA HIS A 225 19.24 6.49 -20.95
C HIS A 225 19.07 8.00 -21.03
N GLU A 226 18.69 8.55 -22.18
CA GLU A 226 18.47 10.00 -22.31
C GLU A 226 17.29 10.48 -21.48
N LEU A 227 16.23 9.68 -21.39
CA LEU A 227 15.12 9.97 -20.52
C LEU A 227 15.54 9.99 -19.04
N ALA A 228 16.52 9.17 -18.64
CA ALA A 228 17.05 9.19 -17.29
C ALA A 228 17.70 10.53 -16.95
N HIS A 229 18.46 11.12 -17.88
CA HIS A 229 19.03 12.46 -17.71
C HIS A 229 17.95 13.54 -17.53
N ILE A 230 16.83 13.46 -18.26
CA ILE A 230 15.68 14.38 -18.04
C ILE A 230 15.19 14.31 -16.58
N TYR A 231 15.12 13.11 -16.00
CA TYR A 231 14.70 12.94 -14.61
C TYR A 231 15.78 13.39 -13.62
N GLN A 232 17.06 13.13 -13.90
CA GLN A 232 18.18 13.67 -13.11
C GLN A 232 18.14 15.19 -13.06
N PHE A 233 17.86 15.88 -14.17
CA PHE A 233 17.76 17.34 -14.19
C PHE A 233 16.66 17.88 -13.27
N ARG A 234 15.55 17.15 -13.12
CA ARG A 234 14.44 17.55 -12.22
C ARG A 234 14.83 17.54 -10.75
N VAL A 235 15.75 16.65 -10.38
CA VAL A 235 16.23 16.47 -9.01
C VAL A 235 17.69 16.89 -8.84
N TRP A 236 18.24 17.67 -9.78
CA TRP A 236 19.68 17.94 -9.85
C TRP A 236 20.26 18.48 -8.54
N GLY A 237 19.51 19.36 -7.87
CA GLY A 237 19.88 19.91 -6.58
C GLY A 237 20.03 18.85 -5.48
N SER A 238 19.02 18.01 -5.27
CA SER A 238 19.09 16.94 -4.24
C SER A 238 20.07 15.84 -4.64
N LEU A 239 20.09 15.48 -5.93
CA LEU A 239 21.02 14.51 -6.50
C LEU A 239 22.47 14.87 -6.22
N THR A 240 22.89 16.09 -6.55
CA THR A 240 24.28 16.54 -6.38
C THR A 240 24.67 16.79 -4.92
N SER A 241 23.70 16.92 -4.01
CA SER A 241 23.96 16.97 -2.56
C SER A 241 23.96 15.60 -1.87
N SER A 242 23.57 14.53 -2.58
CA SER A 242 23.38 13.21 -1.99
C SER A 242 24.70 12.46 -1.82
N SER A 243 25.04 12.09 -0.58
CA SER A 243 26.22 11.25 -0.31
C SER A 243 26.10 9.83 -0.87
N ALA A 244 24.86 9.35 -1.05
CA ALA A 244 24.59 8.06 -1.67
C ALA A 244 24.90 8.10 -3.18
N TYR A 245 24.60 9.20 -3.86
CA TYR A 245 24.97 9.39 -5.26
C TYR A 245 26.49 9.36 -5.45
N ASP A 246 27.22 10.07 -4.58
CA ASP A 246 28.69 10.06 -4.60
C ASP A 246 29.27 8.67 -4.31
N SER A 247 28.78 7.97 -3.28
CA SER A 247 29.33 6.67 -2.88
C SER A 247 28.99 5.53 -3.85
N MET A 248 27.76 5.52 -4.41
CA MET A 248 27.29 4.44 -5.29
C MET A 248 27.65 4.65 -6.75
N PHE A 249 27.74 5.91 -7.20
CA PHE A 249 27.93 6.25 -8.61
C PHE A 249 29.18 7.11 -8.86
N GLY A 250 29.97 7.46 -7.84
CA GLY A 250 31.16 8.30 -7.99
C GLY A 250 30.83 9.70 -8.50
N SER A 251 29.61 10.18 -8.24
CA SER A 251 29.05 11.41 -8.81
C SER A 251 28.97 11.41 -10.35
N ASP A 252 28.95 10.24 -11.00
CA ASP A 252 28.85 10.07 -12.46
C ASP A 252 27.39 9.98 -12.96
N PRO A 253 26.88 11.02 -13.66
CA PRO A 253 25.49 11.04 -14.12
C PRO A 253 25.24 10.07 -15.28
N GLU A 254 26.27 9.74 -16.07
CA GLU A 254 26.20 8.81 -17.20
C GLU A 254 26.06 7.38 -16.68
N PHE A 255 26.84 7.03 -15.65
CA PHE A 255 26.73 5.73 -15.00
C PHE A 255 25.36 5.57 -14.34
N LEU A 256 24.89 6.58 -13.62
CA LEU A 256 23.55 6.59 -13.05
C LEU A 256 22.46 6.45 -14.13
N ALA A 257 22.57 7.16 -15.26
CA ALA A 257 21.60 7.07 -16.35
C ALA A 257 21.55 5.67 -16.96
N ASN A 258 22.69 4.98 -17.09
CA ASN A 258 22.73 3.58 -17.49
C ASN A 258 21.99 2.67 -16.50
N CYS A 259 22.18 2.87 -15.19
CA CYS A 259 21.44 2.12 -14.18
C CYS A 259 19.95 2.37 -14.19
N MET A 260 19.55 3.62 -14.38
CA MET A 260 18.16 3.99 -14.52
C MET A 260 17.51 3.32 -15.74
N ALA A 261 18.24 3.17 -16.86
CA ALA A 261 17.79 2.43 -18.02
C ALA A 261 17.66 0.92 -17.76
N VAL A 262 18.62 0.32 -17.03
CA VAL A 262 18.57 -1.09 -16.59
C VAL A 262 17.31 -1.36 -15.76
N VAL A 263 16.98 -0.49 -14.79
CA VAL A 263 15.79 -0.61 -13.94
C VAL A 263 14.49 -0.60 -14.76
N ARG A 264 14.47 0.07 -15.92
CA ARG A 264 13.34 0.06 -16.86
C ARG A 264 13.34 -1.12 -17.84
N GLY A 265 14.28 -2.05 -17.71
CA GLY A 265 14.36 -3.24 -18.57
C GLY A 265 15.08 -3.01 -19.89
N TYR A 266 15.83 -1.90 -20.02
CA TYR A 266 16.59 -1.56 -21.22
C TYR A 266 18.09 -1.51 -20.92
N PRO A 267 18.75 -2.66 -20.68
CA PRO A 267 20.15 -2.69 -20.31
C PRO A 267 21.05 -2.29 -21.49
N GLY A 268 22.06 -1.47 -21.19
CA GLY A 268 23.14 -1.14 -22.12
C GLY A 268 24.36 -2.05 -21.94
N SER A 269 25.52 -1.57 -22.39
CA SER A 269 26.81 -2.26 -22.18
C SER A 269 27.38 -2.08 -20.77
N VAL A 270 26.86 -1.13 -20.00
CA VAL A 270 27.26 -0.84 -18.62
C VAL A 270 26.21 -1.40 -17.68
N GLY A 271 26.63 -2.26 -16.75
CA GLY A 271 25.77 -2.87 -15.73
C GLY A 271 25.96 -2.23 -14.36
N CYS A 272 25.01 -2.48 -13.46
CA CYS A 272 25.11 -2.15 -12.06
C CYS A 272 24.48 -3.19 -11.16
N ASP A 273 24.87 -3.17 -9.89
CA ASP A 273 24.40 -4.12 -8.89
C ASP A 273 22.97 -3.81 -8.40
N GLY A 274 22.46 -4.67 -7.51
CA GLY A 274 21.09 -4.56 -7.00
C GLY A 274 20.85 -3.32 -6.15
N ASP A 275 21.84 -2.85 -5.39
CA ASP A 275 21.70 -1.69 -4.52
C ASP A 275 21.68 -0.40 -5.34
N GLN A 276 22.56 -0.32 -6.36
CA GLN A 276 22.57 0.75 -7.34
C GLN A 276 21.25 0.82 -8.12
N GLN A 277 20.71 -0.32 -8.55
CA GLN A 277 19.41 -0.37 -9.24
C GLN A 277 18.26 0.07 -8.33
N ALA A 278 18.24 -0.39 -7.07
CA ALA A 278 17.22 0.01 -6.10
C ALA A 278 17.25 1.52 -5.87
N TRP A 279 18.43 2.11 -5.68
CA TRP A 279 18.56 3.55 -5.49
C TRP A 279 18.19 4.34 -6.76
N ALA A 280 18.68 3.91 -7.93
CA ALA A 280 18.39 4.56 -9.22
C ALA A 280 16.89 4.55 -9.54
N SER A 281 16.14 3.54 -9.10
CA SER A 281 14.68 3.49 -9.25
C SER A 281 13.97 4.67 -8.59
N GLY A 282 14.51 5.20 -7.49
CA GLY A 282 13.97 6.34 -6.76
C GLY A 282 13.97 7.65 -7.55
N ILE A 283 14.92 7.83 -8.48
CA ILE A 283 15.00 9.03 -9.32
C ILE A 283 13.79 9.13 -10.25
N TRP A 284 13.33 8.00 -10.81
CA TRP A 284 12.17 7.96 -11.70
C TRP A 284 10.89 8.45 -11.04
N VAL A 285 10.78 8.35 -9.71
CA VAL A 285 9.60 8.76 -8.94
C VAL A 285 9.84 10.02 -8.12
N GLY A 286 11.00 10.68 -8.28
CA GLY A 286 11.36 11.90 -7.56
C GLY A 286 11.61 11.70 -6.06
N ALA A 287 11.96 10.49 -5.63
CA ALA A 287 12.13 10.13 -4.22
C ALA A 287 13.56 10.32 -3.68
N VAL A 288 14.48 10.89 -4.45
CA VAL A 288 15.88 11.08 -4.02
C VAL A 288 16.05 12.35 -3.21
N GLN A 289 16.52 12.16 -1.97
CA GLN A 289 16.95 13.17 -1.02
C GLN A 289 18.48 13.13 -0.85
#